data_AF-A0A495L9T4-F1
#
_entry.id   AF-A0A495L9T4-F1
#
_cell.length_a   1.000
_cell.length_b   1.000
_cell.length_c   1.000
_cell.angle_alpha   90.00
_cell.angle_beta   90.00
_cell.angle_gamma   90.00
#
_symmetry.space_group_name_H-M   'P 1'
#
loop_
_entity.id
_entity.type
_entity.pdbx_description
1 polymer ?
#
loop_
_entity_poly.entity_id
_entity_poly.type
_entity_poly.pdbx_seq_one_letter_code
_entity_poly.pdbx_strand_id
1 'polypeptide(L)' 'MTDRTKRRLDLAKVRVIGPPDVVDQVVDAITTALPSAAPSRPYPSRHNPDHVRVYLEVAPE' A
#
# COMPACT_ATOMS: atom_id res chain seq x y z
N MET A 1 13.17 26.27 9.18
CA MET A 1 12.13 25.39 9.77
C MET A 1 11.33 24.80 8.62
N THR A 2 11.08 23.50 8.70
CA THR A 2 10.88 22.56 7.59
C THR A 2 9.71 22.87 6.67
N ASP A 3 10.02 23.09 5.40
CA ASP A 3 9.08 23.15 4.29
C ASP A 3 8.46 21.76 4.08
N ARG A 4 7.38 21.48 4.82
CA ARG A 4 6.64 20.20 4.78
C ARG A 4 5.80 20.02 3.52
N THR A 5 6.00 20.85 2.49
CA THR A 5 5.07 21.01 1.36
C THR A 5 5.72 20.75 0.01
N LYS A 6 6.85 20.05 -0.05
CA LYS A 6 7.21 19.35 -1.28
C LYS A 6 6.23 18.20 -1.46
N ARG A 7 5.19 18.47 -2.26
CA ARG A 7 4.33 17.46 -2.87
C ARG A 7 5.22 16.32 -3.33
N ARG A 8 5.11 15.17 -2.66
CA ARG A 8 5.70 13.90 -3.05
C ARG A 8 5.00 13.45 -4.35
N LEU A 9 5.31 14.15 -5.44
CA LEU A 9 4.76 13.95 -6.79
C LEU A 9 5.20 12.61 -7.38
N ASP A 10 6.27 12.04 -6.82
CA ASP A 10 6.81 10.77 -7.29
C ASP A 10 6.18 9.57 -6.56
N LEU A 11 5.39 9.75 -5.50
CA LEU A 11 4.78 8.60 -4.82
C LEU A 11 3.61 8.03 -5.61
N ALA A 12 3.79 6.82 -6.15
CA ALA A 12 2.69 6.00 -6.63
C ALA A 12 1.95 5.37 -5.44
N LYS A 13 0.61 5.44 -5.46
CA LYS A 13 -0.24 4.80 -4.45
C LYS A 13 -0.90 3.56 -5.04
N VAL A 14 -0.50 2.40 -4.55
CA VAL A 14 -1.09 1.11 -4.92
C VAL A 14 -2.18 0.75 -3.93
N ARG A 15 -3.33 0.31 -4.42
CA ARG A 15 -4.44 -0.19 -3.59
C ARG A 15 -4.71 -1.65 -3.93
N VAL A 16 -4.50 -2.52 -2.95
CA VAL A 16 -4.75 -3.96 -3.06
C VAL A 16 -6.05 -4.29 -2.32
N ILE A 17 -6.96 -5.04 -2.95
CA ILE A 17 -8.22 -5.49 -2.34
C ILE A 17 -8.44 -6.96 -2.69
N GLY A 18 -8.67 -7.80 -1.68
CA GLY A 18 -8.84 -9.24 -1.86
C GLY A 18 -9.07 -9.97 -0.53
N PRO A 19 -9.17 -11.31 -0.56
CA PRO A 19 -9.13 -12.12 0.65
C PRO A 19 -7.86 -11.85 1.47
N PRO A 20 -7.90 -11.91 2.82
CA PRO A 20 -6.75 -11.58 3.67
C PRO A 20 -5.46 -12.27 3.25
N ASP A 21 -5.49 -13.60 3.08
CA ASP A 21 -4.31 -14.40 2.74
C ASP A 21 -3.69 -13.99 1.40
N VAL A 22 -4.52 -13.58 0.43
CA VAL A 22 -4.05 -13.15 -0.90
C VAL A 22 -3.46 -11.74 -0.82
N VAL A 23 -4.08 -10.86 -0.03
CA VAL A 23 -3.57 -9.49 0.16
C VAL A 23 -2.20 -9.52 0.84
N ASP A 24 -2.03 -10.37 1.87
CA ASP A 24 -0.76 -10.52 2.56
C ASP A 24 0.34 -11.01 1.60
N GLN A 25 0.07 -12.04 0.78
CA GLN A 25 1.02 -12.52 -0.22
C GLN A 25 1.43 -11.44 -1.23
N VAL A 26 0.49 -10.61 -1.68
CA VAL A 26 0.76 -9.53 -2.64
C VAL A 26 1.57 -8.41 -1.96
N VAL A 27 1.24 -8.05 -0.73
CA VAL A 27 2.00 -7.05 0.05
C VAL A 27 3.43 -7.52 0.28
N ASP A 28 3.63 -8.78 0.65
CA ASP A 28 4.95 -9.38 0.85
C ASP A 28 5.75 -9.39 -0.46
N ALA A 29 5.13 -9.77 -1.59
CA ALA A 29 5.80 -9.72 -2.89
C ALA A 29 6.22 -8.30 -3.28
N ILE A 30 5.35 -7.30 -3.07
CA ILE A 30 5.65 -5.89 -3.38
C ILE A 30 6.78 -5.36 -2.49
N THR A 31 6.70 -5.60 -1.18
CA THR A 31 7.73 -5.12 -0.23
C THR A 31 9.07 -5.85 -0.41
N THR A 32 9.05 -7.09 -0.88
CA THR A 32 10.26 -7.83 -1.28
C THR A 32 10.90 -7.25 -2.53
N ALA A 33 10.10 -6.95 -3.57
CA ALA A 33 10.58 -6.38 -4.82
C ALA A 33 11.00 -4.91 -4.67
N LEU A 34 10.33 -4.17 -3.79
CA LEU A 34 10.57 -2.75 -3.54
C LEU A 34 10.55 -2.49 -2.02
N PRO A 35 11.70 -2.60 -1.34
CA PRO A 35 11.79 -2.43 0.12
C PRO A 35 11.40 -1.03 0.63
N SER A 36 11.36 -0.02 -0.25
CA SER A 36 10.88 1.33 0.06
C SER A 36 9.35 1.41 0.11
N ALA A 37 8.63 0.38 -0.34
CA ALA A 37 7.18 0.31 -0.27
C ALA A 37 6.71 0.30 1.20
N ALA A 38 5.83 1.24 1.54
CA ALA A 38 5.27 1.34 2.88
C ALA A 38 3.79 0.91 2.87
N PRO A 39 3.44 -0.31 3.34
CA PRO A 39 2.05 -0.73 3.44
C PRO A 39 1.35 -0.08 4.64
N SER A 40 0.09 0.27 4.45
CA SER A 40 -0.82 0.66 5.52
C SER A 40 -1.26 -0.56 6.32
N ARG A 41 -1.92 -0.32 7.47
CA ARG A 41 -2.69 -1.37 8.14
C ARG A 41 -3.81 -1.88 7.21
N PRO A 42 -4.19 -3.15 7.28
CA PRO A 42 -5.37 -3.66 6.59
C PRO A 42 -6.64 -2.98 7.10
N TYR A 43 -7.52 -2.62 6.17
CA TYR A 43 -8.86 -2.13 6.48
C TYR A 43 -9.90 -3.11 5.94
N PRO A 44 -11.06 -3.26 6.57
CA PRO A 44 -12.18 -3.98 5.97
C PRO A 44 -12.57 -3.37 4.61
N SER A 45 -12.86 -4.21 3.64
CA SER A 45 -13.47 -3.76 2.39
C SER A 45 -14.91 -3.33 2.64
N ARG A 46 -15.32 -2.24 1.98
CA ARG A 46 -16.69 -1.70 2.09
C ARG A 46 -17.70 -2.45 1.22
N HIS A 47 -17.22 -3.22 0.23
CA HIS A 47 -18.07 -3.87 -0.78
C HIS A 47 -18.16 -5.38 -0.60
N ASN A 48 -17.17 -6.00 0.05
CA ASN A 48 -17.17 -7.42 0.34
C ASN A 48 -16.63 -7.62 1.78
N PRO A 49 -17.42 -8.14 2.72
CA PRO A 49 -16.99 -8.33 4.11
C PRO A 49 -15.84 -9.34 4.27
N ASP A 50 -15.68 -10.27 3.32
CA ASP A 50 -14.61 -11.28 3.35
C ASP A 50 -13.28 -10.75 2.82
N HIS A 51 -13.25 -9.49 2.35
CA HIS A 51 -12.06 -8.88 1.77
C HIS A 51 -11.49 -7.77 2.66
N VAL A 52 -10.18 -7.58 2.57
CA VAL A 52 -9.48 -6.43 3.14
C VAL A 52 -8.94 -5.54 2.03
N ARG A 53 -8.59 -4.32 2.40
CA ARG A 53 -7.88 -3.36 1.55
C ARG A 53 -6.63 -2.85 2.23
N VAL A 54 -5.54 -2.79 1.49
CA VAL A 54 -4.25 -2.21 1.92
C VAL A 54 -3.81 -1.16 0.90
N TYR A 55 -3.28 -0.05 1.39
CA TYR A 55 -2.65 0.97 0.58
C TYR A 55 -1.13 0.85 0.72
N LEU A 56 -0.41 0.87 -0.38
CA LEU A 56 1.06 0.94 -0.37
C LEU A 56 1.50 2.25 -1.03
N GLU A 57 2.34 3.00 -0.34
CA GLU A 57 3.06 4.12 -0.95
C GLU A 57 4.39 3.59 -1.50
N VAL A 58 4.63 3.78 -2.79
CA VAL A 58 5.84 3.36 -3.48
C VAL A 58 6.50 4.55 -4.15
N ALA A 59 7.80 4.74 -3.89
CA ALA A 59 8.62 5.74 -4.56
C ALA A 59 9.37 5.06 -5.72
N PRO A 60 9.26 5.56 -6.97
CA PRO A 60 10.22 5.25 -8.01
C PRO A 60 11.57 5.85 -7.60
N GLU A 61 12.64 5.12 -7.85
CA GLU A 61 14.03 5.56 -7.62
C GLU A 61 14.41 6.75 -8.51
#